data_AF-A0AAV3YKX8-F1
#
_entry.id   AF-A0AAV3YKX8-F1
#
_cell.length_a   1.000
_cell.length_b   1.000
_cell.length_c   1.000
_cell.angle_alpha   90.00
_cell.angle_beta   90.00
_cell.angle_gamma   90.00
#
_symmetry.space_group_name_H-M   'P 1'
#
loop_
_entity.id
_entity.type
_entity.pdbx_description
1 polymer ?
#
loop_
_entity_poly.entity_id
_entity_poly.type
_entity_poly.pdbx_seq_one_letter_code
_entity_poly.pdbx_strand_id
1 'polypeptide(L)'
;MFNGHRGGEPARLTVYEWREAITGTWIDPNLIKRINGPMEKYLIDNLKLAYQAEKGSRKLVPVLFPQDTLEPISKLLEERTNCNVTENNIFPFPNTGLSIDHASGYHCLKTVVYSCPNLQQPHLLIADKFRHRVSTLFAQLDLRQKTEKCFIDTWDIRRQSIRTFISALRP
;
A
#
# COMPACT_ATOMS: atom_id res chain seq x y z
N MET A 1 5.52 -3.56 1.57
CA MET A 1 5.42 -2.46 0.57
C MET A 1 3.98 -2.37 0.12
N PHE A 2 3.35 -1.22 0.28
CA PHE A 2 1.96 -1.00 -0.16
C PHE A 2 1.96 -0.42 -1.59
N ASN A 3 1.06 -0.91 -2.47
CA ASN A 3 0.87 -0.45 -3.85
C ASN A 3 2.11 -0.38 -4.76
N GLY A 4 3.18 -1.11 -4.45
CA GLY A 4 4.44 -0.99 -5.21
C GLY A 4 5.08 0.39 -5.11
N HIS A 5 4.73 1.19 -4.09
CA HIS A 5 5.42 2.44 -3.78
C HIS A 5 6.86 2.19 -3.34
N ARG A 6 7.75 3.17 -3.58
CA ARG A 6 9.17 3.06 -3.13
C ARG A 6 9.19 2.87 -1.62
N GLY A 7 10.15 2.12 -1.08
CA GLY A 7 10.19 1.80 0.36
C GLY A 7 10.04 2.99 1.31
N GLY A 8 10.46 4.20 0.91
CA GLY A 8 10.31 5.42 1.70
C GLY A 8 8.94 6.13 1.62
N GLU A 9 8.05 5.74 0.71
CA GLU A 9 6.70 6.31 0.57
C GLU A 9 5.72 5.69 1.58
N PRO A 10 5.55 4.35 1.69
CA PRO A 10 4.71 3.76 2.74
C PRO A 10 5.31 3.86 4.15
N ALA A 11 6.62 4.12 4.26
CA ALA A 11 7.25 4.37 5.55
C ALA A 11 6.79 5.70 6.20
N ARG A 12 6.21 6.60 5.40
CA ARG A 12 5.67 7.88 5.86
C ARG A 12 4.18 7.86 6.15
N LEU A 13 3.53 6.71 5.96
CA LEU A 13 2.17 6.50 6.41
C LEU A 13 2.11 6.83 7.90
N THR A 14 1.12 7.62 8.31
CA THR A 14 0.89 7.93 9.72
C THR A 14 -0.18 7.01 10.31
N VAL A 15 -0.20 6.90 11.64
CA VAL A 15 -1.28 6.19 12.37
C VAL A 15 -2.62 6.83 12.07
N TYR A 16 -2.67 8.15 11.87
CA TYR A 16 -3.88 8.86 11.47
C TYR A 16 -4.41 8.39 10.12
N GLU A 17 -3.57 8.42 9.07
CA GLU A 17 -3.95 7.99 7.72
C GLU A 17 -4.34 6.51 7.68
N TRP A 18 -3.66 5.65 8.46
CA TRP A 18 -4.07 4.25 8.62
C TRP A 18 -5.44 4.12 9.28
N ARG A 19 -5.73 4.91 10.33
CA ARG A 19 -7.05 4.93 10.98
C ARG A 19 -8.15 5.36 10.01
N GLU A 20 -7.91 6.39 9.20
CA GLU A 20 -8.86 6.80 8.17
C GLU A 20 -9.14 5.68 7.15
N ALA A 21 -8.13 4.88 6.82
CA ALA A 21 -8.28 3.73 5.93
C ALA A 21 -9.25 2.68 6.50
N ILE A 22 -9.04 2.29 7.76
CA ILE A 22 -9.83 1.24 8.39
C ILE A 22 -11.25 1.69 8.73
N THR A 23 -11.47 2.97 9.01
CA THR A 23 -12.80 3.55 9.21
C THR A 23 -13.55 3.80 7.90
N GLY A 24 -12.88 3.65 6.76
CA GLY A 24 -13.48 3.86 5.44
C GLY A 24 -13.79 5.33 5.15
N THR A 25 -13.08 6.27 5.78
CA THR A 25 -13.32 7.72 5.68
C THR A 25 -13.35 8.20 4.23
N TRP A 26 -12.56 7.58 3.37
CA TRP A 26 -12.32 8.01 2.00
C TRP A 26 -13.21 7.35 0.95
N ILE A 27 -14.14 6.47 1.34
CA ILE A 27 -15.02 5.77 0.41
C ILE A 27 -16.47 6.14 0.71
N ASP A 28 -17.13 6.82 -0.24
CA ASP A 28 -18.56 7.15 -0.12
C ASP A 28 -19.42 5.87 -0.27
N PRO A 29 -20.22 5.51 0.75
CA PRO A 29 -21.14 4.38 0.68
C PRO A 29 -22.13 4.45 -0.47
N ASN A 30 -22.50 5.65 -0.93
CA ASN A 30 -23.40 5.84 -2.07
C ASN A 30 -22.73 5.57 -3.42
N LEU A 31 -21.42 5.81 -3.53
CA LEU A 31 -20.64 5.46 -4.72
C LEU A 31 -20.49 3.95 -4.84
N ILE A 32 -20.27 3.24 -3.72
CA ILE A 32 -20.19 1.76 -3.71
C ILE A 32 -21.47 1.14 -4.30
N LYS A 33 -22.65 1.67 -3.95
CA LYS A 33 -23.94 1.16 -4.47
C LYS A 33 -24.11 1.29 -5.98
N ARG A 34 -23.36 2.18 -6.62
CA ARG A 34 -23.42 2.42 -8.08
C ARG A 34 -22.44 1.55 -8.86
N ILE A 35 -21.54 0.84 -8.17
CA ILE A 35 -20.53 -0.01 -8.78
C ILE A 35 -21.12 -1.40 -9.03
N ASN A 36 -21.33 -1.71 -10.31
CA ASN A 36 -21.97 -2.96 -10.75
C ASN A 36 -20.96 -4.01 -11.25
N GLY A 37 -19.69 -3.63 -11.42
CA GLY A 37 -18.66 -4.53 -11.93
C GLY A 37 -18.18 -5.52 -10.86
N PRO A 38 -18.09 -6.83 -11.17
CA PRO A 38 -17.73 -7.85 -10.19
C PRO A 38 -16.30 -7.71 -9.68
N MET A 39 -15.38 -7.23 -10.53
CA MET A 39 -13.97 -7.01 -10.15
C MET A 39 -13.83 -5.80 -9.23
N GLU A 40 -14.50 -4.71 -9.53
CA GLU A 40 -14.49 -3.47 -8.76
C GLU A 40 -15.10 -3.69 -7.38
N LYS A 41 -16.21 -4.45 -7.32
CA LYS A 41 -16.82 -4.86 -6.05
C LYS A 41 -15.86 -5.71 -5.22
N TYR A 42 -15.20 -6.69 -5.84
CA TYR A 42 -14.16 -7.48 -5.18
C TYR A 42 -13.02 -6.60 -4.63
N LEU A 43 -12.54 -5.63 -5.40
CA LEU A 43 -11.48 -4.72 -4.95
C LEU A 43 -11.92 -3.85 -3.77
N ILE A 44 -13.15 -3.35 -3.76
CA ILE A 44 -13.70 -2.57 -2.63
C ILE A 44 -13.85 -3.42 -1.39
N ASP A 45 -14.32 -4.66 -1.55
CA ASP A 45 -14.56 -5.57 -0.44
C ASP A 45 -13.24 -6.05 0.20
N ASN A 46 -12.14 -6.08 -0.56
CA ASN A 46 -10.86 -6.66 -0.13
C ASN A 46 -9.72 -5.65 0.07
N LEU A 47 -9.92 -4.37 -0.26
CA LEU A 47 -8.92 -3.31 -0.08
C LEU A 47 -9.49 -2.13 0.72
N LYS A 48 -8.69 -1.58 1.62
CA LYS A 48 -8.96 -0.27 2.27
C LYS A 48 -8.17 0.83 1.59
N LEU A 49 -8.67 2.06 1.64
CA LEU A 49 -8.08 3.23 0.97
C LEU A 49 -7.74 4.31 1.99
N ALA A 50 -6.49 4.77 1.98
CA ALA A 50 -6.09 6.03 2.60
C ALA A 50 -5.48 6.96 1.54
N TYR A 51 -5.28 8.21 1.93
CA TYR A 51 -4.51 9.18 1.16
C TYR A 51 -3.35 9.69 1.99
N GLN A 52 -2.18 9.78 1.37
CA GLN A 52 -0.95 10.25 2.00
C GLN A 52 -0.39 11.45 1.22
N ALA A 53 0.17 12.43 1.92
CA ALA A 53 0.84 13.55 1.28
C ALA A 53 2.19 13.13 0.63
N GLU A 54 2.42 13.55 -0.62
CA GLU A 54 3.69 13.34 -1.31
C GLU A 54 4.79 14.29 -0.78
N LYS A 55 6.06 13.87 -0.85
CA LYS A 55 7.20 14.69 -0.38
C LYS A 55 7.19 16.08 -1.04
N GLY A 56 7.10 17.14 -0.24
CA GLY A 56 7.24 18.52 -0.74
C GLY A 56 6.08 18.99 -1.62
N SER A 57 4.95 18.28 -1.60
CA SER A 57 3.77 18.59 -2.39
C SER A 57 2.51 18.51 -1.53
N ARG A 58 1.51 19.35 -1.81
CA ARG A 58 0.16 19.23 -1.22
C ARG A 58 -0.66 18.12 -1.87
N LYS A 59 -0.09 17.42 -2.86
CA LYS A 59 -0.78 16.36 -3.58
C LYS A 59 -0.91 15.13 -2.69
N LEU A 60 -2.16 14.69 -2.54
CA LEU A 60 -2.49 13.43 -1.92
C LEU A 60 -2.34 12.27 -2.91
N VAL A 61 -1.73 11.20 -2.44
CA VAL A 61 -1.50 9.97 -3.18
C VAL A 61 -2.23 8.83 -2.48
N PRO A 62 -3.00 8.03 -3.21
CA PRO A 62 -3.77 6.95 -2.62
C PRO A 62 -2.87 5.77 -2.20
N VAL A 63 -3.16 5.19 -1.04
CA VAL A 63 -2.55 3.98 -0.51
C VAL A 63 -3.66 2.94 -0.30
N LEU A 64 -3.50 1.77 -0.90
CA LEU A 64 -4.43 0.66 -0.77
C LEU A 64 -3.82 -0.35 0.21
N PHE A 65 -4.63 -0.78 1.16
CA PHE A 65 -4.29 -1.78 2.15
C PHE A 65 -5.05 -3.07 1.83
N PRO A 66 -4.35 -4.13 1.45
CA PRO A 66 -4.95 -5.45 1.39
C PRO A 66 -5.51 -5.88 2.75
N GLN A 67 -6.64 -6.57 2.76
CA GLN A 67 -7.34 -6.98 3.97
C GLN A 67 -6.44 -7.79 4.93
N ASP A 68 -5.55 -8.63 4.39
CA ASP A 68 -4.58 -9.44 5.14
C ASP A 68 -3.47 -8.62 5.83
N THR A 69 -3.33 -7.34 5.49
CA THR A 69 -2.37 -6.43 6.15
C THR A 69 -2.95 -5.70 7.35
N LEU A 70 -4.27 -5.70 7.53
CA LEU A 70 -4.92 -4.89 8.56
C LEU A 70 -4.60 -5.40 9.97
N GLU A 71 -4.81 -6.69 10.21
CA GLU A 71 -4.55 -7.32 11.51
C GLU A 71 -3.08 -7.21 11.95
N PRO A 72 -2.08 -7.52 11.09
CA PRO A 72 -0.67 -7.31 11.45
C PRO A 72 -0.35 -5.87 11.85
N ILE A 73 -0.90 -4.86 11.16
CA ILE A 73 -0.66 -3.45 11.49
C ILE A 73 -1.36 -3.09 12.81
N SER A 74 -2.59 -3.53 13.04
CA SER A 74 -3.28 -3.33 14.33
C SER A 74 -2.45 -3.87 15.49
N LYS A 75 -1.91 -5.08 15.36
CA LYS A 75 -1.06 -5.69 16.38
C LYS A 75 0.22 -4.90 16.63
N LEU A 76 0.85 -4.34 15.60
CA LEU A 76 2.01 -3.44 15.76
C LEU A 76 1.66 -2.18 16.56
N LEU A 77 0.42 -1.67 16.43
CA LEU A 77 -0.04 -0.49 17.16
C LEU A 77 -0.38 -0.79 18.61
N GLU A 78 -0.89 -1.98 18.91
CA GLU A 78 -1.17 -2.45 20.27
C GLU A 78 0.12 -2.69 21.06
N GLU A 79 1.17 -3.22 20.42
CA GLU A 79 2.43 -3.59 21.07
C GLU A 79 3.42 -2.43 21.27
N ARG A 80 3.05 -1.19 20.91
CA ARG A 80 3.96 -0.02 20.93
C ARG A 80 4.59 0.22 22.31
N THR A 81 3.78 0.16 23.37
CA THR A 81 4.24 0.38 24.74
C THR A 81 5.21 -0.72 25.17
N ASN A 82 4.92 -1.98 24.83
CA ASN A 82 5.77 -3.13 25.16
C ASN A 82 7.12 -3.08 24.41
N CYS A 83 7.14 -2.45 23.23
CA CYS A 83 8.34 -2.31 22.39
C CYS A 83 9.11 -1.00 22.63
N ASN A 84 8.83 -0.26 23.70
CA ASN A 84 9.50 1.01 24.03
C ASN A 84 9.45 2.04 22.89
N VAL A 85 8.30 2.13 22.21
CA VAL A 85 8.01 3.16 21.21
C VAL A 85 7.49 4.40 21.93
N THR A 86 8.03 5.57 21.60
CA THR A 86 7.54 6.84 22.17
C THR A 86 6.13 7.15 21.71
N GLU A 87 5.32 7.70 22.61
CA GLU A 87 3.94 8.14 22.35
C GLU A 87 3.87 9.24 21.27
N ASN A 88 4.96 10.01 21.12
CA ASN A 88 5.07 11.08 20.12
C ASN A 88 5.38 10.56 18.70
N ASN A 89 5.68 9.27 18.55
CA ASN A 89 5.94 8.69 17.24
C ASN A 89 4.61 8.47 16.51
N ILE A 90 4.46 9.09 15.34
CA ILE A 90 3.20 9.07 14.57
C ILE A 90 3.14 7.96 13.51
N PHE A 91 4.18 7.14 13.38
CA PHE A 91 4.29 6.14 12.33
C PHE A 91 3.80 4.77 12.81
N PRO A 92 3.06 4.00 11.99
CA PRO A 92 2.64 2.64 12.29
C PRO A 92 3.81 1.65 12.26
N PHE A 93 4.91 2.00 11.59
CA PHE A 93 6.18 1.27 11.60
C PHE A 93 7.24 2.13 12.29
N PRO A 94 7.18 2.30 13.63
CA PRO A 94 8.07 3.17 14.37
C PRO A 94 9.47 2.55 14.55
N ASN A 95 10.49 3.40 14.73
CA ASN A 95 11.70 2.96 15.43
C ASN A 95 11.43 2.86 16.94
N THR A 96 12.12 1.94 17.62
CA THR A 96 12.09 1.80 19.08
C THR A 96 13.04 2.79 19.76
N GLY A 97 12.87 3.01 21.07
CA GLY A 97 13.81 3.77 21.89
C GLY A 97 13.75 5.27 21.62
N LEU A 98 12.79 5.95 22.23
CA LEU A 98 12.54 7.42 22.18
C LEU A 98 12.54 8.09 20.78
N SER A 99 12.72 7.33 19.70
CA SER A 99 12.79 7.83 18.33
C SER A 99 11.41 8.22 17.82
N ILE A 100 11.31 9.42 17.25
CA ILE A 100 10.11 9.90 16.56
C ILE A 100 10.08 9.52 15.08
N ASP A 101 11.08 8.78 14.59
CA ASP A 101 11.21 8.41 13.18
C ASP A 101 10.66 7.00 12.91
N HIS A 102 10.47 6.67 11.63
CA HIS A 102 9.96 5.38 11.18
C HIS A 102 11.10 4.39 10.91
N ALA A 103 10.77 3.10 10.97
CA ALA A 103 11.65 2.03 10.56
C ALA A 103 11.93 2.10 9.04
N SER A 104 13.14 1.73 8.65
CA SER A 104 13.49 1.61 7.22
C SER A 104 12.97 0.30 6.67
N GLY A 105 11.91 0.36 5.87
CA GLY A 105 11.32 -0.85 5.26
C GLY A 105 12.33 -1.68 4.45
N TYR A 106 13.34 -1.06 3.84
CA TYR A 106 14.41 -1.80 3.16
C TYR A 106 15.28 -2.59 4.14
N HIS A 107 15.75 -1.94 5.22
CA HIS A 107 16.58 -2.61 6.22
C HIS A 107 15.79 -3.70 6.95
N CYS A 108 14.54 -3.43 7.35
CA CYS A 108 13.68 -4.41 8.00
C CYS A 108 13.43 -5.63 7.09
N LEU A 109 13.04 -5.40 5.83
CA LEU A 109 12.79 -6.49 4.89
C LEU A 109 14.06 -7.31 4.65
N LYS A 110 15.21 -6.64 4.45
CA LYS A 110 16.49 -7.32 4.27
C LYS A 110 16.82 -8.21 5.48
N THR A 111 16.66 -7.71 6.71
CA THR A 111 16.90 -8.53 7.91
C THR A 111 16.01 -9.77 7.95
N VAL A 112 14.70 -9.61 7.69
CA VAL A 112 13.75 -10.73 7.71
C VAL A 112 14.06 -11.76 6.62
N VAL A 113 14.22 -11.30 5.38
CA VAL A 113 14.49 -12.15 4.20
C VAL A 113 15.75 -12.99 4.39
N TYR A 114 16.82 -12.40 4.93
CA TYR A 114 18.07 -13.13 5.16
C TYR A 114 18.03 -14.03 6.41
N SER A 115 17.02 -13.90 7.26
CA SER A 115 16.81 -14.76 8.43
C SER A 115 15.90 -15.96 8.14
N CYS A 116 15.25 -16.01 6.98
CA CYS A 116 14.36 -17.11 6.61
C CYS A 116 15.16 -18.36 6.18
N PRO A 117 14.99 -19.51 6.85
CA PRO A 117 15.67 -20.73 6.46
C PRO A 117 15.15 -21.24 5.09
N ASN A 118 16.03 -21.85 4.30
CA ASN A 118 15.72 -22.46 3.00
C ASN A 118 15.23 -21.50 1.90
N LEU A 119 15.31 -20.19 2.09
CA LEU A 119 14.93 -19.24 1.07
C LEU A 119 15.94 -19.22 -0.08
N GLN A 120 15.49 -19.57 -1.28
CA GLN A 120 16.30 -19.49 -2.50
C GLN A 120 16.38 -18.05 -3.00
N GLN A 121 17.58 -17.59 -3.33
CA GLN A 121 17.85 -16.27 -3.93
C GLN A 121 17.25 -15.07 -3.14
N PRO A 122 17.58 -14.89 -1.84
CA PRO A 122 17.04 -13.81 -1.00
C PRO A 122 17.26 -12.39 -1.55
N HIS A 123 18.33 -12.19 -2.33
CA HIS A 123 18.64 -10.91 -2.98
C HIS A 123 17.57 -10.44 -3.99
N LEU A 124 16.69 -11.33 -4.45
CA LEU A 124 15.56 -10.98 -5.33
C LEU A 124 14.35 -10.45 -4.56
N LEU A 125 14.27 -10.65 -3.23
CA LEU A 125 13.17 -10.20 -2.38
C LEU A 125 13.44 -8.79 -1.79
N ILE A 126 13.82 -7.86 -2.65
CA ILE A 126 14.05 -6.45 -2.29
C ILE A 126 12.96 -5.54 -2.83
N ALA A 127 12.82 -4.36 -2.24
CA ALA A 127 11.76 -3.39 -2.56
C ALA A 127 11.63 -3.13 -4.07
N ASP A 128 12.71 -2.87 -4.78
CA ASP A 128 12.62 -2.55 -6.21
C ASP A 128 12.15 -3.75 -7.06
N LYS A 129 12.55 -4.97 -6.71
CA LYS A 129 12.16 -6.20 -7.42
C LYS A 129 10.71 -6.56 -7.15
N PHE A 130 10.24 -6.39 -5.91
CA PHE A 130 8.83 -6.51 -5.58
C PHE A 130 7.98 -5.47 -6.32
N ARG A 131 8.43 -4.20 -6.39
CA ARG A 131 7.74 -3.16 -7.16
C ARG A 131 7.64 -3.54 -8.64
N HIS A 132 8.73 -4.04 -9.20
CA HIS A 132 8.74 -4.53 -10.58
C HIS A 132 7.76 -5.68 -10.76
N ARG A 133 7.77 -6.68 -9.86
CA ARG A 133 6.86 -7.83 -9.89
C ARG A 133 5.39 -7.41 -9.78
N VAL A 134 5.04 -6.52 -8.84
CA VAL A 134 3.70 -5.97 -8.70
C VAL A 134 3.28 -5.26 -10.00
N SER A 135 4.18 -4.48 -10.60
CA SER A 135 3.92 -3.83 -11.89
C SER A 135 3.68 -4.83 -13.03
N THR A 136 4.45 -5.93 -13.08
CA THR A 136 4.26 -7.01 -14.06
C THR A 136 2.91 -7.70 -13.86
N LEU A 137 2.52 -7.99 -12.61
CA LEU A 137 1.24 -8.63 -12.30
C LEU A 137 0.06 -7.75 -12.73
N PHE A 138 0.09 -6.45 -12.43
CA PHE A 138 -0.94 -5.51 -12.90
C PHE A 138 -0.98 -5.41 -14.43
N ALA A 139 0.17 -5.38 -15.09
CA ALA A 139 0.21 -5.38 -16.55
C ALA A 139 -0.40 -6.65 -17.16
N GLN A 140 -0.18 -7.82 -16.55
CA GLN A 140 -0.81 -9.08 -16.98
C GLN A 140 -2.33 -9.07 -16.81
N LEU A 141 -2.85 -8.41 -15.76
CA LEU A 141 -4.28 -8.26 -15.54
C LEU A 141 -4.92 -7.31 -16.57
N ASP A 142 -4.27 -6.19 -16.88
CA ASP A 142 -4.73 -5.25 -17.92
C ASP A 142 -4.68 -5.87 -19.33
N LEU A 143 -3.67 -6.70 -19.63
CA LEU A 143 -3.54 -7.38 -20.92
C LEU A 143 -4.67 -8.41 -21.16
N ARG A 144 -5.20 -9.04 -20.09
CA ARG A 144 -6.39 -9.91 -20.19
C ARG A 144 -7.67 -9.12 -20.48
N GLN A 145 -7.72 -7.83 -20.14
CA GLN A 145 -8.84 -6.94 -20.49
C GLN A 145 -8.66 -6.33 -21.90
N LYS A 146 -7.41 -6.16 -22.37
CA LYS A 146 -7.06 -5.54 -23.66
C LYS A 146 -6.95 -6.48 -24.87
N THR A 147 -7.33 -7.75 -24.75
CA THR A 147 -7.48 -8.61 -25.94
C THR A 147 -8.58 -8.12 -26.91
N GLU A 148 -9.33 -7.08 -26.55
CA GLU A 148 -10.00 -6.19 -27.51
C GLU A 148 -9.30 -4.82 -27.54
N LYS A 149 -8.47 -4.61 -28.57
CA LYS A 149 -7.87 -3.34 -29.03
C LYS A 149 -6.58 -2.83 -28.34
N CYS A 150 -5.50 -3.15 -29.05
CA CYS A 150 -4.32 -2.34 -29.38
C CYS A 150 -3.24 -2.09 -28.31
N PHE A 151 -2.04 -2.50 -28.70
CA PHE A 151 -0.72 -2.22 -28.12
C PHE A 151 -0.35 -0.73 -28.27
N ILE A 152 0.27 -0.13 -27.23
CA ILE A 152 1.35 0.89 -27.27
C ILE A 152 1.69 1.34 -25.82
N ASP A 153 2.90 1.88 -25.68
CA ASP A 153 3.86 1.83 -24.59
C ASP A 153 3.65 2.64 -23.29
N THR A 154 4.43 2.17 -22.29
CA THR A 154 5.03 2.81 -21.10
C THR A 154 4.21 3.71 -20.16
N TRP A 155 4.06 3.19 -18.92
CA TRP A 155 3.82 3.86 -17.64
C TRP A 155 2.58 4.76 -17.44
N ASP A 156 2.13 5.52 -18.43
CA ASP A 156 1.03 6.48 -18.24
C ASP A 156 -0.35 5.81 -18.28
N ILE A 157 -0.53 4.81 -19.16
CA ILE A 157 -1.76 4.03 -19.27
C ILE A 157 -1.93 3.05 -18.08
N ARG A 158 -0.82 2.62 -17.47
CA ARG A 158 -0.78 1.64 -16.34
C ARG A 158 -1.28 2.22 -15.02
N ARG A 159 -1.38 3.55 -14.94
CA ARG A 159 -2.05 4.25 -13.86
C ARG A 159 -3.54 4.36 -14.11
N GLN A 160 -4.07 4.13 -15.31
CA GLN A 160 -5.45 4.48 -15.65
C GLN A 160 -6.45 3.60 -14.91
N SER A 161 -6.35 2.26 -14.91
CA SER A 161 -7.34 1.38 -14.23
C SER A 161 -7.42 1.64 -12.72
N ILE A 162 -6.27 1.77 -12.04
CA ILE A 162 -6.20 2.11 -10.61
C ILE A 162 -6.56 3.57 -10.36
N ARG A 163 -6.15 4.53 -11.20
CA ARG A 163 -6.59 5.94 -11.09
C ARG A 163 -8.07 6.10 -11.37
N THR A 164 -8.65 5.33 -12.29
CA THR A 164 -10.07 5.36 -12.64
C THR A 164 -10.88 4.76 -11.50
N PHE A 165 -10.45 3.63 -10.94
CA PHE A 165 -11.01 3.10 -9.70
C PHE A 165 -10.92 4.11 -8.55
N ILE A 166 -9.75 4.69 -8.31
CA ILE A 166 -9.54 5.67 -7.23
C ILE A 166 -10.26 6.99 -7.50
N SER A 167 -10.36 7.44 -8.75
CA SER A 167 -11.13 8.65 -9.12
C SER A 167 -12.63 8.41 -9.02
N ALA A 168 -13.10 7.18 -9.27
CA ALA A 168 -14.49 6.78 -9.09
C ALA A 168 -14.87 6.64 -7.61
N LEU A 169 -13.88 6.54 -6.70
CA LEU A 169 -14.05 6.49 -5.26
C LEU A 169 -13.84 7.85 -4.58
N ARG A 170 -13.50 8.90 -5.33
CA ARG A 170 -13.33 10.25 -4.80
C ARG A 170 -14.71 10.94 -4.71
N PRO A 171 -15.05 11.60 -3.59
CA PRO A 171 -16.23 12.47 -3.53
C PRO A 171 -16.11 13.65 -4.50
#